data_AF-A0AA36BZW8-F1
#
_entry.id   AF-A0AA36BZW8-F1
#
_cell.length_a   1.000
_cell.length_b   1.000
_cell.length_c   1.000
_cell.angle_alpha   90.00
_cell.angle_beta   90.00
_cell.angle_gamma   90.00
#
_symmetry.space_group_name_H-M   'P 1'
#
loop_
_entity.id
_entity.type
_entity.pdbx_description
1 polymer ?
#
loop_
_entity_poly.entity_id
_entity_poly.type
_entity_poly.pdbx_seq_one_letter_code
_entity_poly.pdbx_strand_id
1 'polypeptide(L)'
;MFSTEKKVMVCIKCFRDMKVESRAHCVDLETAYNQSCTKLDQAVHSIQELQNSVKEGIQLLRSLLDEIQQKSQAEKDAILELYESMLHRINEMKTQLLEEVKRQYYAKEKLFKAQLLYLNTLLPTLHVNLVTCSAFSSSANKFEFLNLSFVLMERLQSLALQKHPLRPTQGSQVNTDHKNEFAKCLEPLLFPNLCREFTSSTNNSNTFAPTVKLELSKVHHSNNNKLTTSTNTTAGHQNSSSQHHHHHHHNNPTTTSPNTATTTTTTLPTASSGGSSVTASLINYSINFNNYRRSNGKSNSIIKFIDAKGPFADHCNEFDVVHRDLIQKLDHLKLEAQELHRDLTLRRCLAKKTVITDLRKIVSLLEEQLHRHHLNLEHKQPLLEKHWEDSVQRIANEQELYQAQLNDVNRLKQECHHLSTIVMQLSSFVSSISAVTERIAPKLAQSSKDADHENQIHALFEQINTITNPDSQHRHISMTSAPCNTGLCKPEKAPNRLPPYTDTAVKKS
;
A
#
# COMPACT_ATOMS: atom_id res chain seq x y z
N MET A 1 28.33 31.12 -82.04
CA MET A 1 27.60 29.94 -81.56
C MET A 1 28.04 29.65 -80.14
N PHE A 2 27.22 28.95 -79.36
CA PHE A 2 27.59 28.39 -78.06
C PHE A 2 27.42 26.87 -78.12
N SER A 3 28.42 26.11 -77.68
CA SER A 3 28.32 24.65 -77.55
C SER A 3 27.71 24.31 -76.20
N THR A 4 26.51 23.73 -76.21
CA THR A 4 25.81 23.29 -74.99
C THR A 4 26.49 22.07 -74.35
N GLU A 5 27.04 21.17 -75.17
CA GLU A 5 27.87 20.02 -74.77
C GLU A 5 29.10 20.47 -73.98
N LYS A 6 29.88 21.41 -74.54
CA LYS A 6 31.19 21.84 -73.98
C LYS A 6 31.09 23.07 -73.09
N LYS A 7 29.91 23.70 -73.00
CA LYS A 7 29.62 24.93 -72.25
C LYS A 7 30.53 26.12 -72.59
N VAL A 8 30.94 26.25 -73.87
CA VAL A 8 31.86 27.31 -74.34
C VAL A 8 31.36 28.02 -75.59
N MET A 9 31.79 29.28 -75.74
CA MET A 9 31.58 30.06 -76.96
C MET A 9 32.46 29.55 -78.09
N VAL A 10 31.89 29.48 -79.30
CA VAL A 10 32.52 28.94 -80.51
C VAL A 10 32.38 29.94 -81.66
N CYS A 11 33.52 30.37 -82.21
CA CYS A 11 33.56 31.23 -83.40
C CYS A 11 33.19 30.45 -84.67
N ILE A 12 32.86 31.15 -85.75
CA ILE A 12 32.36 30.52 -86.98
C ILE A 12 33.38 29.56 -87.63
N LYS A 13 34.69 29.78 -87.43
CA LYS A 13 35.74 28.87 -87.91
C LYS A 13 35.72 27.56 -87.13
N CYS A 14 35.89 27.61 -85.80
CA CYS A 14 35.85 26.41 -84.95
C CYS A 14 34.52 25.63 -85.07
N PHE A 15 33.39 26.30 -85.33
CA PHE A 15 32.11 25.63 -85.61
C PHE A 15 32.08 24.92 -86.98
N ARG A 16 32.76 25.45 -88.01
CA ARG A 16 32.93 24.78 -89.31
C ARG A 16 33.88 23.59 -89.22
N ASP A 17 34.89 23.67 -88.37
CA ASP A 17 35.91 22.64 -88.16
C ASP A 17 35.44 21.51 -87.21
N MET A 18 34.29 21.67 -86.55
CA MET A 18 33.64 20.62 -85.75
C MET A 18 33.00 19.52 -86.61
N LYS A 19 32.96 18.31 -86.05
CA LYS A 19 32.19 17.16 -86.58
C LYS A 19 30.69 17.50 -86.66
N VAL A 20 29.98 16.85 -87.59
CA VAL A 20 28.57 17.13 -87.90
C VAL A 20 27.67 16.86 -86.68
N GLU A 21 27.95 15.80 -85.94
CA GLU A 21 27.19 15.36 -84.78
C GLU A 21 27.29 16.40 -83.65
N SER A 22 28.51 16.83 -83.31
CA SER A 22 28.75 17.85 -82.28
C SER A 22 28.18 19.24 -82.65
N ARG A 23 27.86 19.50 -83.93
CA ARG A 23 27.24 20.77 -84.36
C ARG A 23 25.75 20.82 -84.04
N ALA A 24 25.08 19.69 -83.84
CA ALA A 24 23.71 19.64 -83.35
C ALA A 24 23.59 20.18 -81.90
N HIS A 25 24.70 20.18 -81.14
CA HIS A 25 24.77 20.75 -79.79
C HIS A 25 25.19 22.23 -79.77
N CYS A 26 25.26 22.90 -80.92
CA CYS A 26 25.58 24.32 -81.03
C CYS A 26 24.35 25.17 -81.34
N VAL A 27 24.03 26.08 -80.44
CA VAL A 27 22.98 27.10 -80.62
C VAL A 27 23.58 28.47 -80.94
N ASP A 28 22.76 29.42 -81.36
CA ASP A 28 23.12 30.84 -81.44
C ASP A 28 23.33 31.45 -80.04
N LEU A 29 23.76 32.73 -79.99
CA LEU A 29 24.05 33.41 -78.73
C LEU A 29 22.79 33.73 -77.91
N GLU A 30 21.70 34.11 -78.56
CA GLU A 30 20.48 34.57 -77.90
C GLU A 30 19.73 33.39 -77.29
N THR A 31 19.59 32.29 -78.03
CA THR A 31 19.05 31.03 -77.50
C THR A 31 19.91 30.49 -76.34
N ALA A 32 21.24 30.56 -76.44
CA ALA A 32 22.13 30.14 -75.36
C ALA A 32 21.98 30.98 -74.09
N TYR A 33 21.86 32.30 -74.25
CA TYR A 33 21.69 33.25 -73.16
C TYR A 33 20.38 32.99 -72.42
N ASN A 34 19.25 32.97 -73.14
CA ASN A 34 17.92 32.76 -72.54
C ASN A 34 17.77 31.36 -71.89
N GLN A 35 18.38 30.31 -72.48
CA GLN A 35 18.45 28.98 -71.85
C GLN A 35 19.39 28.91 -70.62
N SER A 36 20.29 29.88 -70.44
CA SER A 36 21.19 29.97 -69.29
C SER A 36 20.58 30.81 -68.19
N CYS A 37 19.92 31.93 -68.52
CA CYS A 37 19.13 32.74 -67.59
C CYS A 37 18.06 31.89 -66.91
N THR A 38 17.18 31.24 -67.67
CA THR A 38 16.11 30.38 -67.11
C THR A 38 16.59 29.29 -66.16
N LYS A 39 17.78 28.72 -66.39
CA LYS A 39 18.41 27.73 -65.48
C LYS A 39 19.03 28.39 -64.24
N LEU A 40 19.60 29.59 -64.38
CA LEU A 40 20.08 30.39 -63.27
C LEU A 40 18.92 30.84 -62.38
N ASP A 41 17.82 31.31 -62.96
CA ASP A 41 16.62 31.75 -62.25
C ASP A 41 16.00 30.60 -61.44
N GLN A 42 15.91 29.40 -62.03
CA GLN A 42 15.49 28.17 -61.32
C GLN A 42 16.41 27.86 -60.13
N ALA A 43 17.73 27.92 -60.32
CA ALA A 43 18.69 27.65 -59.24
C ALA A 43 18.64 28.72 -58.14
N VAL A 44 18.48 29.99 -58.51
CA VAL A 44 18.30 31.12 -57.58
C VAL A 44 17.01 30.95 -56.77
N HIS A 45 15.91 30.51 -57.41
CA HIS A 45 14.65 30.28 -56.73
C HIS A 45 14.75 29.14 -55.70
N SER A 46 15.36 28.01 -56.06
CA SER A 46 15.61 26.91 -55.13
C SER A 46 16.51 27.32 -53.95
N ILE A 47 17.46 28.23 -54.17
CA ILE A 47 18.27 28.83 -53.09
C ILE A 47 17.43 29.78 -52.21
N GLN A 48 16.46 30.52 -52.77
CA GLN A 48 15.53 31.35 -51.99
C GLN A 48 14.58 30.51 -51.12
N GLU A 49 14.04 29.41 -51.65
CA GLU A 49 13.22 28.46 -50.90
C GLU A 49 14.01 27.86 -49.72
N LEU A 50 15.22 27.37 -49.99
CA LEU A 50 16.13 26.85 -48.96
C LEU A 50 16.49 27.94 -47.92
N GLN A 51 16.75 29.17 -48.36
CA GLN A 51 17.06 30.28 -47.45
C GLN A 51 15.88 30.60 -46.52
N ASN A 52 14.63 30.48 -47.00
CA ASN A 52 13.44 30.70 -46.18
C ASN A 52 13.21 29.53 -45.21
N SER A 53 13.31 28.29 -45.67
CA SER A 53 13.22 27.10 -44.81
C SER A 53 14.28 27.10 -43.71
N VAL A 54 15.51 27.56 -44.00
CA VAL A 54 16.57 27.73 -42.99
C VAL A 54 16.24 28.84 -41.97
N LYS A 55 15.63 29.97 -42.38
CA LYS A 55 15.16 31.01 -41.43
C LYS A 55 14.07 30.45 -40.51
N GLU A 56 13.11 29.72 -41.06
CA GLU A 56 12.02 29.09 -40.32
C GLU A 56 12.56 28.05 -39.32
N GLY A 57 13.49 27.19 -39.76
CA GLY A 57 14.17 26.23 -38.89
C GLY A 57 14.96 26.89 -37.75
N ILE A 58 15.69 27.98 -38.03
CA ILE A 58 16.39 28.77 -37.00
C ILE A 58 15.40 29.38 -36.00
N GLN A 59 14.25 29.89 -36.46
CA GLN A 59 13.24 30.47 -35.59
C GLN A 59 12.55 29.42 -34.72
N LEU A 60 12.21 28.26 -35.30
CA LEU A 60 11.64 27.11 -34.57
C LEU A 60 12.61 26.61 -33.49
N LEU A 61 13.90 26.44 -33.82
CA LEU A 61 14.91 25.99 -32.86
C LEU A 61 15.11 26.98 -31.71
N ARG A 62 15.01 28.30 -31.95
CA ARG A 62 15.02 29.31 -30.88
C ARG A 62 13.81 29.15 -29.96
N SER A 63 12.60 29.11 -30.52
CA SER A 63 11.38 28.95 -29.72
C SER A 63 11.36 27.64 -28.91
N LEU A 64 11.93 26.54 -29.44
CA LEU A 64 12.08 25.29 -28.71
C LEU A 64 13.10 25.38 -27.56
N LEU A 65 14.19 26.14 -27.72
CA LEU A 65 15.15 26.39 -26.63
C LEU A 65 14.51 27.24 -25.52
N ASP A 66 13.77 28.28 -25.89
CA ASP A 66 13.01 29.12 -24.95
C ASP A 66 11.95 28.30 -24.19
N GLU A 67 11.21 27.43 -24.91
CA GLU A 67 10.19 26.55 -24.32
C GLU A 67 10.79 25.50 -23.37
N ILE A 68 11.94 24.91 -23.72
CA ILE A 68 12.66 23.98 -22.83
C ILE A 68 13.18 24.70 -21.59
N GLN A 69 13.69 25.93 -21.73
CA GLN A 69 14.12 26.75 -20.59
C GLN A 69 12.95 27.10 -19.68
N GLN A 70 11.80 27.50 -20.25
CA GLN A 70 10.59 27.82 -19.48
C GLN A 70 10.04 26.59 -18.75
N LYS A 71 9.94 25.43 -19.42
CA LYS A 71 9.50 24.16 -18.82
C LYS A 71 10.45 23.69 -17.73
N SER A 72 11.76 23.78 -17.95
CA SER A 72 12.78 23.47 -16.93
C SER A 72 12.71 24.38 -15.71
N GLN A 73 12.27 25.64 -15.87
CA GLN A 73 12.07 26.52 -14.72
C GLN A 73 10.76 26.21 -13.99
N ALA A 74 9.65 26.07 -14.71
CA ALA A 74 8.35 25.71 -14.12
C ALA A 74 8.40 24.40 -13.32
N GLU A 75 9.16 23.39 -13.79
CA GLU A 75 9.37 22.14 -13.06
C GLU A 75 10.15 22.35 -11.74
N LYS A 76 11.19 23.19 -11.73
CA LYS A 76 11.92 23.53 -10.50
C LYS A 76 11.03 24.27 -9.51
N ASP A 77 10.24 25.22 -10.01
CA ASP A 77 9.35 26.03 -9.19
C ASP A 77 8.25 25.15 -8.56
N ALA A 78 7.69 24.20 -9.32
CA ALA A 78 6.73 23.21 -8.80
C ALA A 78 7.36 22.24 -7.77
N ILE A 79 8.61 21.80 -7.97
CA ILE A 79 9.34 20.97 -7.00
C ILE A 79 9.56 21.75 -5.68
N LEU A 80 9.89 23.04 -5.77
CA LEU A 80 10.05 23.92 -4.60
C LEU A 80 8.72 24.16 -3.88
N GLU A 81 7.64 24.46 -4.62
CA GLU A 81 6.29 24.66 -4.08
C GLU A 81 5.78 23.41 -3.34
N LEU A 82 6.00 22.21 -3.90
CA LEU A 82 5.66 20.95 -3.24
C LEU A 82 6.49 20.73 -1.96
N TYR A 83 7.80 20.99 -2.00
CA TYR A 83 8.68 20.87 -0.83
C TYR A 83 8.27 21.83 0.30
N GLU A 84 8.01 23.10 -0.01
CA GLU A 84 7.57 24.08 0.97
C GLU A 84 6.17 23.73 1.53
N SER A 85 5.25 23.26 0.68
CA SER A 85 3.92 22.79 1.09
C SER A 85 4.00 21.60 2.05
N MET A 86 4.84 20.60 1.75
CA MET A 86 5.08 19.46 2.66
C MET A 86 5.70 19.91 3.98
N LEU A 87 6.72 20.77 3.94
CA LEU A 87 7.40 21.28 5.13
C LEU A 87 6.45 22.10 6.02
N HIS A 88 5.62 22.95 5.42
CA HIS A 88 4.59 23.72 6.11
C HIS A 88 3.60 22.77 6.82
N ARG A 89 3.05 21.81 6.08
CA ARG A 89 2.03 20.88 6.60
C ARG A 89 2.56 19.95 7.69
N ILE A 90 3.81 19.49 7.58
CA ILE A 90 4.50 18.75 8.65
C ILE A 90 4.67 19.66 9.88
N ASN A 91 5.11 20.91 9.72
CA ASN A 91 5.31 21.82 10.83
C ASN A 91 4.01 22.21 11.55
N GLU A 92 2.92 22.38 10.79
CA GLU A 92 1.57 22.60 11.30
C GLU A 92 1.09 21.38 12.11
N MET A 93 1.13 20.17 11.53
CA MET A 93 0.71 18.93 12.19
C MET A 93 1.54 18.64 13.45
N LYS A 94 2.87 18.83 13.40
CA LYS A 94 3.76 18.78 14.57
C LYS A 94 3.27 19.70 15.69
N THR A 95 2.85 20.92 15.36
CA THR A 95 2.38 21.90 16.34
C THR A 95 1.04 21.48 16.95
N GLN A 96 0.09 21.03 16.13
CA GLN A 96 -1.21 20.51 16.58
C GLN A 96 -1.05 19.29 17.52
N LEU A 97 -0.21 18.33 17.16
CA LEU A 97 0.06 17.13 17.98
C LEU A 97 0.72 17.47 19.32
N LEU A 98 1.61 18.47 19.36
CA LEU A 98 2.25 18.92 20.61
C LEU A 98 1.27 19.66 21.53
N GLU A 99 0.36 20.48 20.99
CA GLU A 99 -0.71 21.08 21.79
C GLU A 99 -1.72 20.04 22.29
N GLU A 100 -2.02 19.00 21.52
CA GLU A 100 -2.87 17.89 21.97
C GLU A 100 -2.22 17.11 23.14
N VAL A 101 -0.90 16.85 23.08
CA VAL A 101 -0.15 16.24 24.19
C VAL A 101 -0.25 17.11 25.46
N LYS A 102 -0.05 18.43 25.34
CA LYS A 102 -0.22 19.38 26.47
C LYS A 102 -1.65 19.37 27.01
N ARG A 103 -2.66 19.41 26.12
CA ARG A 103 -4.09 19.41 26.48
C ARG A 103 -4.46 18.16 27.27
N GLN A 104 -4.02 16.98 26.82
CA GLN A 104 -4.24 15.73 27.55
C GLN A 104 -3.49 15.69 28.88
N TYR A 105 -2.25 16.19 28.94
CA TYR A 105 -1.50 16.31 30.19
C TYR A 105 -2.28 17.15 31.21
N TYR A 106 -2.61 18.41 30.89
CA TYR A 106 -3.27 19.31 31.84
C TYR A 106 -4.66 18.84 32.24
N ALA A 107 -5.43 18.22 31.33
CA ALA A 107 -6.74 17.66 31.66
C ALA A 107 -6.64 16.51 32.68
N LYS A 108 -5.71 15.57 32.47
CA LYS A 108 -5.47 14.43 33.38
C LYS A 108 -4.85 14.89 34.71
N GLU A 109 -3.87 15.79 34.65
CA GLU A 109 -3.22 16.36 35.84
C GLU A 109 -4.23 17.09 36.74
N LYS A 110 -5.13 17.91 36.16
CA LYS A 110 -6.21 18.58 36.89
C LYS A 110 -7.16 17.57 37.56
N LEU A 111 -7.54 16.51 36.86
CA LEU A 111 -8.42 15.46 37.39
C LEU A 111 -7.75 14.69 38.55
N PHE A 112 -6.50 14.28 38.38
CA PHE A 112 -5.74 13.57 39.41
C PHE A 112 -5.46 14.46 40.64
N LYS A 113 -5.10 15.74 40.45
CA LYS A 113 -4.94 16.70 41.55
C LYS A 113 -6.24 16.92 42.34
N ALA A 114 -7.37 17.06 41.65
CA ALA A 114 -8.68 17.20 42.30
C ALA A 114 -9.08 15.93 43.09
N GLN A 115 -8.84 14.74 42.53
CA GLN A 115 -9.10 13.48 43.21
C GLN A 115 -8.18 13.25 44.42
N LEU A 116 -6.90 13.57 44.29
CA LEU A 116 -5.94 13.50 45.40
C LEU A 116 -6.33 14.45 46.55
N LEU A 117 -6.73 15.68 46.22
CA LEU A 117 -7.22 16.65 47.21
C LEU A 117 -8.45 16.13 47.96
N TYR A 118 -9.40 15.51 47.26
CA TYR A 118 -10.58 14.89 47.87
C TYR A 118 -10.23 13.73 48.81
N LEU A 119 -9.29 12.87 48.44
CA LEU A 119 -8.86 11.77 49.31
C LEU A 119 -8.08 12.27 50.53
N ASN A 120 -7.28 13.33 50.36
CA ASN A 120 -6.54 13.99 51.44
C ASN A 120 -7.44 14.71 52.44
N THR A 121 -8.64 15.18 52.06
CA THR A 121 -9.63 15.74 53.00
C THR A 121 -10.52 14.66 53.63
N LEU A 122 -10.86 13.61 52.89
CA LEU A 122 -11.65 12.48 53.40
C LEU A 122 -10.91 11.68 54.48
N LEU A 123 -9.60 11.45 54.32
CA LEU A 123 -8.82 10.60 55.23
C LEU A 123 -8.80 11.12 56.69
N PRO A 124 -8.55 12.41 56.97
CA PRO A 124 -8.72 12.98 58.31
C PRO A 124 -10.16 12.85 58.85
N THR A 125 -11.19 13.04 58.03
CA THR A 125 -12.59 12.87 58.45
C THR A 125 -12.87 11.44 58.88
N LEU A 126 -12.39 10.45 58.13
CA LEU A 126 -12.50 9.04 58.50
C LEU A 126 -11.72 8.73 59.79
N HIS A 127 -10.50 9.25 59.93
CA HIS A 127 -9.68 9.04 61.13
C HIS A 127 -10.34 9.62 62.39
N VAL A 128 -10.87 10.85 62.35
CA VAL A 128 -11.60 11.46 63.47
C VAL A 128 -12.81 10.62 63.86
N ASN A 129 -13.62 10.16 62.90
CA ASN A 129 -14.75 9.29 63.19
C ASN A 129 -14.31 7.99 63.88
N LEU A 130 -13.26 7.32 63.38
CA LEU A 130 -12.73 6.08 63.99
C LEU A 130 -12.22 6.30 65.42
N VAL A 131 -11.45 7.37 65.66
CA VAL A 131 -10.95 7.71 67.00
C VAL A 131 -12.10 8.03 67.96
N THR A 132 -13.08 8.84 67.53
CA THR A 132 -14.28 9.15 68.32
C THR A 132 -15.09 7.89 68.65
N CYS A 133 -15.27 6.98 67.70
CA CYS A 133 -15.97 5.71 67.94
C CYS A 133 -15.22 4.79 68.91
N SER A 134 -13.89 4.74 68.82
CA SER A 134 -13.05 4.00 69.77
C SER A 134 -13.14 4.59 71.18
N ALA A 135 -13.06 5.91 71.31
CA ALA A 135 -13.16 6.61 72.60
C ALA A 135 -14.55 6.45 73.23
N PHE A 136 -15.63 6.59 72.45
CA PHE A 136 -17.00 6.34 72.90
C PHE A 136 -17.15 4.90 73.39
N SER A 137 -16.71 3.91 72.60
CA SER A 137 -16.84 2.49 72.95
C SER A 137 -16.04 2.07 74.18
N SER A 138 -14.98 2.80 74.55
CA SER A 138 -14.17 2.52 75.74
C SER A 138 -14.56 3.30 76.99
N SER A 139 -15.32 4.40 76.87
CA SER A 139 -15.66 5.31 77.98
C SER A 139 -17.16 5.45 78.27
N ALA A 140 -18.04 5.10 77.33
CA ALA A 140 -19.48 5.14 77.55
C ALA A 140 -19.93 4.08 78.56
N ASN A 141 -20.73 4.49 79.55
CA ASN A 141 -21.44 3.55 80.41
C ASN A 141 -22.60 2.88 79.63
N LYS A 142 -23.20 1.82 80.19
CA LYS A 142 -24.24 1.01 79.52
C LYS A 142 -25.47 1.83 79.08
N PHE A 143 -25.84 2.89 79.80
CA PHE A 143 -26.97 3.74 79.45
C PHE A 143 -26.62 4.66 78.28
N GLU A 144 -25.53 5.42 78.38
CA GLU A 144 -25.06 6.31 77.30
C GLU A 144 -24.77 5.54 76.00
N PHE A 145 -24.20 4.33 76.13
CA PHE A 145 -23.96 3.46 74.98
C PHE A 145 -25.27 3.10 74.27
N LEU A 146 -26.29 2.62 74.98
CA LEU A 146 -27.57 2.25 74.37
C LEU A 146 -28.35 3.46 73.83
N ASN A 147 -28.21 4.63 74.44
CA ASN A 147 -28.85 5.87 74.02
C ASN A 147 -28.25 6.44 72.71
N LEU A 148 -26.91 6.39 72.55
CA LEU A 148 -26.21 7.07 71.47
C LEU A 148 -25.67 6.15 70.36
N SER A 149 -25.45 4.85 70.63
CA SER A 149 -24.80 3.93 69.67
C SER A 149 -25.58 3.76 68.37
N PHE A 150 -26.92 3.73 68.40
CA PHE A 150 -27.73 3.58 67.18
C PHE A 150 -27.60 4.79 66.24
N VAL A 151 -27.63 6.00 66.79
CA VAL A 151 -27.41 7.24 66.02
C VAL A 151 -25.98 7.31 65.48
N LEU A 152 -24.99 6.83 66.24
CA LEU A 152 -23.61 6.74 65.77
C LEU A 152 -23.47 5.72 64.62
N MET A 153 -24.08 4.55 64.75
CA MET A 153 -24.08 3.51 63.71
C MET A 153 -24.77 3.99 62.42
N GLU A 154 -25.89 4.69 62.50
CA GLU A 154 -26.57 5.28 61.35
C GLU A 154 -25.67 6.30 60.61
N ARG A 155 -24.99 7.18 61.36
CA ARG A 155 -24.06 8.17 60.78
C ARG A 155 -22.83 7.52 60.14
N LEU A 156 -22.27 6.46 60.75
CA LEU A 156 -21.20 5.66 60.17
C LEU A 156 -21.65 4.92 58.91
N GLN A 157 -22.86 4.36 58.92
CA GLN A 157 -23.44 3.65 57.77
C GLN A 157 -23.72 4.61 56.60
N SER A 158 -24.18 5.83 56.89
CA SER A 158 -24.35 6.90 55.90
C SER A 158 -23.01 7.26 55.23
N LEU A 159 -21.94 7.43 56.01
CA LEU A 159 -20.58 7.64 55.48
C LEU A 159 -20.10 6.43 54.65
N ALA A 160 -20.29 5.21 55.14
CA ALA A 160 -19.83 3.99 54.46
C ALA A 160 -20.58 3.67 53.16
N LEU A 161 -21.82 4.14 53.01
CA LEU A 161 -22.63 4.01 51.78
C LEU A 161 -22.34 5.11 50.75
N GLN A 162 -21.59 6.16 51.11
CA GLN A 162 -21.25 7.25 50.20
C GLN A 162 -20.28 6.76 49.10
N LYS A 163 -20.61 7.07 47.84
CA LYS A 163 -19.77 6.69 46.67
C LYS A 163 -18.52 7.56 46.57
N HIS A 164 -17.47 7.19 47.30
CA HIS A 164 -16.17 7.84 47.21
C HIS A 164 -15.40 7.44 45.93
N PRO A 165 -14.84 8.40 45.16
CA PRO A 165 -13.94 8.10 44.04
C PRO A 165 -12.55 7.65 44.54
N LEU A 166 -12.46 6.40 45.04
CA LEU A 166 -11.23 5.81 45.61
C LEU A 166 -10.19 5.34 44.57
N ARG A 167 -10.52 5.37 43.27
CA ARG A 167 -9.63 4.95 42.17
C ARG A 167 -9.73 5.91 40.98
N PRO A 168 -8.65 6.13 40.21
CA PRO A 168 -8.71 6.95 38.99
C PRO A 168 -9.77 6.46 38.01
N THR A 169 -10.57 7.38 37.47
CA THR A 169 -11.58 7.09 36.43
C THR A 169 -10.99 7.13 35.01
N GLN A 170 -9.76 7.62 34.86
CA GLN A 170 -9.01 7.67 33.61
C GLN A 170 -7.57 7.17 33.81
N GLY A 171 -6.99 6.58 32.76
CA GLY A 171 -5.58 6.19 32.73
C GLY A 171 -4.64 7.36 32.48
N SER A 172 -3.37 7.18 32.85
CA SER A 172 -2.29 8.16 32.65
C SER A 172 -1.80 8.27 31.20
N GLN A 173 -2.00 7.24 30.38
CA GLN A 173 -1.52 7.18 28.99
C GLN A 173 -1.99 8.38 28.17
N VAL A 174 -1.06 9.09 27.54
CA VAL A 174 -1.31 10.09 26.50
C VAL A 174 -1.06 9.44 25.15
N ASN A 175 -1.97 9.62 24.20
CA ASN A 175 -1.81 9.14 22.83
C ASN A 175 -2.47 10.12 21.85
N THR A 176 -1.84 10.31 20.70
CA THR A 176 -2.24 11.24 19.62
C THR A 176 -2.20 10.59 18.23
N ASP A 177 -1.85 9.30 18.15
CA ASP A 177 -1.68 8.56 16.88
C ASP A 177 -0.75 9.26 15.85
N HIS A 178 0.25 9.98 16.36
CA HIS A 178 1.11 10.90 15.61
C HIS A 178 1.65 10.36 14.26
N LYS A 179 2.03 9.08 14.17
CA LYS A 179 2.52 8.47 12.92
C LYS A 179 1.44 8.48 11.84
N ASN A 180 0.21 8.14 12.21
CA ASN A 180 -0.95 8.08 11.33
C ASN A 180 -1.38 9.49 10.91
N GLU A 181 -1.38 10.45 11.83
CA GLU A 181 -1.71 11.85 11.52
C GLU A 181 -0.68 12.52 10.60
N PHE A 182 0.61 12.21 10.73
CA PHE A 182 1.64 12.64 9.77
C PHE A 182 1.49 11.99 8.38
N ALA A 183 1.05 10.72 8.30
CA ALA A 183 0.77 10.07 7.03
C ALA A 183 -0.43 10.75 6.33
N LYS A 184 -1.57 10.87 7.02
CA LYS A 184 -2.79 11.54 6.53
C LYS A 184 -2.56 13.00 6.13
N CYS A 185 -1.69 13.74 6.82
CA CYS A 185 -1.46 15.14 6.48
C CYS A 185 -0.62 15.32 5.20
N LEU A 186 0.13 14.30 4.79
CA LEU A 186 0.96 14.30 3.57
C LEU A 186 0.27 13.61 2.38
N GLU A 187 -0.66 12.69 2.62
CA GLU A 187 -1.40 11.95 1.59
C GLU A 187 -1.97 12.84 0.47
N PRO A 188 -2.62 14.00 0.72
CA PRO A 188 -3.15 14.86 -0.36
C PRO A 188 -2.08 15.54 -1.22
N LEU A 189 -0.86 15.72 -0.69
CA LEU A 189 0.26 16.35 -1.40
C LEU A 189 1.03 15.33 -2.25
N LEU A 190 1.17 14.10 -1.76
CA LEU A 190 1.88 13.02 -2.44
C LEU A 190 1.00 12.22 -3.40
N PHE A 191 -0.30 12.12 -3.12
CA PHE A 191 -1.24 11.26 -3.85
C PHE A 191 -2.52 12.00 -4.31
N PRO A 192 -2.43 13.19 -4.94
CA PRO A 192 -3.59 14.03 -5.27
C PRO A 192 -4.65 13.34 -6.16
N ASN A 193 -4.27 12.29 -6.90
CA ASN A 193 -5.19 11.53 -7.75
C ASN A 193 -6.05 10.51 -6.97
N LEU A 194 -5.58 9.99 -5.84
CA LEU A 194 -6.34 9.02 -5.03
C LEU A 194 -7.47 9.69 -4.22
N CYS A 195 -7.24 10.92 -3.72
CA CYS A 195 -8.25 11.65 -2.95
C CYS A 195 -9.45 12.16 -3.79
N ARG A 196 -9.40 12.07 -5.12
CA ARG A 196 -10.40 12.69 -6.02
C ARG A 196 -11.69 11.88 -6.16
N GLU A 197 -11.67 10.58 -5.87
CA GLU A 197 -12.87 9.73 -5.99
C GLU A 197 -13.82 9.83 -4.77
N PHE A 198 -13.34 10.29 -3.61
CA PHE A 198 -14.12 10.35 -2.37
C PHE A 198 -14.71 11.73 -2.01
N THR A 199 -14.51 12.75 -2.84
CA THR A 199 -14.91 14.16 -2.55
C THR A 199 -15.91 14.75 -3.54
N SER A 200 -16.76 13.93 -4.17
CA SER A 200 -17.79 14.35 -5.15
C SER A 200 -19.21 13.89 -4.78
N SER A 201 -19.65 14.14 -3.54
CA SER A 201 -21.01 13.79 -3.08
C SER A 201 -21.61 14.77 -2.07
N THR A 202 -21.81 16.03 -2.47
CA THR A 202 -22.81 16.95 -1.90
C THR A 202 -23.06 18.10 -2.91
N ASN A 203 -24.33 18.27 -3.34
CA ASN A 203 -24.96 19.45 -3.95
C ASN A 203 -24.16 20.22 -5.05
N ASN A 204 -24.65 20.34 -6.29
CA ASN A 204 -25.98 20.85 -6.62
C ASN A 204 -26.51 20.41 -8.00
N SER A 205 -27.81 20.58 -8.21
CA SER A 205 -28.51 20.30 -9.46
C SER A 205 -28.30 21.39 -10.53
N ASN A 206 -28.08 21.00 -11.79
CA ASN A 206 -28.95 21.40 -12.90
C ASN A 206 -28.69 20.63 -14.21
N THR A 207 -29.78 20.11 -14.77
CA THR A 207 -30.13 19.93 -16.19
C THR A 207 -29.03 20.03 -17.26
N PHE A 208 -28.62 18.91 -17.85
CA PHE A 208 -29.09 18.48 -19.17
C PHE A 208 -28.62 17.05 -19.50
N ALA A 209 -29.52 16.22 -20.06
CA ALA A 209 -29.17 14.94 -20.67
C ALA A 209 -29.33 15.05 -22.20
N PRO A 210 -28.61 14.21 -22.96
CA PRO A 210 -29.35 13.29 -23.81
C PRO A 210 -28.98 11.82 -23.58
N THR A 211 -29.97 10.96 -23.75
CA THR A 211 -29.86 9.51 -23.57
C THR A 211 -29.19 8.83 -24.75
N VAL A 212 -28.27 7.89 -24.48
CA VAL A 212 -28.09 6.71 -25.33
C VAL A 212 -28.16 5.47 -24.44
N LYS A 213 -29.20 4.65 -24.63
CA LYS A 213 -29.27 3.29 -24.07
C LYS A 213 -28.34 2.38 -24.87
N LEU A 214 -27.69 1.45 -24.18
CA LEU A 214 -27.39 0.13 -24.74
C LEU A 214 -27.49 -0.91 -23.60
N GLU A 215 -28.57 -1.67 -23.62
CA GLU A 215 -28.69 -2.87 -22.80
C GLU A 215 -27.92 -4.00 -23.45
N LEU A 216 -27.16 -4.78 -22.66
CA LEU A 216 -26.95 -6.18 -22.97
C LEU A 216 -27.01 -7.00 -21.69
N SER A 217 -27.65 -8.16 -21.76
CA SER A 217 -28.13 -8.87 -20.57
C SER A 217 -27.67 -10.31 -20.52
N LYS A 218 -27.22 -10.73 -19.32
CA LYS A 218 -27.01 -12.14 -18.90
C LYS A 218 -25.91 -12.85 -19.74
N VAL A 219 -25.29 -13.94 -19.29
CA VAL A 219 -25.87 -15.22 -18.83
C VAL A 219 -24.97 -15.88 -17.78
N HIS A 220 -25.58 -16.51 -16.76
CA HIS A 220 -24.88 -17.44 -15.87
C HIS A 220 -24.38 -18.64 -16.65
N HIS A 221 -23.19 -19.16 -16.33
CA HIS A 221 -23.03 -20.61 -16.19
C HIS A 221 -22.23 -20.92 -14.93
N SER A 222 -22.81 -21.74 -14.06
CA SER A 222 -22.09 -22.39 -12.97
C SER A 222 -21.57 -23.72 -13.49
N ASN A 223 -20.39 -24.15 -13.04
CA ASN A 223 -20.06 -25.57 -13.08
C ASN A 223 -19.28 -25.96 -11.82
N ASN A 224 -19.83 -26.90 -11.07
CA ASN A 224 -19.09 -27.59 -10.01
C ASN A 224 -18.06 -28.50 -10.67
N ASN A 225 -16.92 -28.72 -10.01
CA ASN A 225 -16.40 -30.07 -9.97
C ASN A 225 -15.76 -30.40 -8.63
N LYS A 226 -16.21 -31.51 -8.06
CA LYS A 226 -15.85 -32.02 -6.74
C LYS A 226 -15.04 -33.28 -6.98
N LEU A 227 -13.73 -33.25 -6.71
CA LEU A 227 -12.91 -34.45 -6.75
C LEU A 227 -12.34 -34.78 -5.38
N THR A 228 -12.58 -36.01 -4.96
CA THR A 228 -12.12 -36.60 -3.71
C THR A 228 -10.87 -37.43 -3.95
N THR A 229 -9.85 -37.28 -3.10
CA THR A 229 -8.85 -38.31 -2.86
C THR A 229 -8.58 -38.43 -1.37
N SER A 230 -8.63 -39.66 -0.86
CA SER A 230 -8.31 -40.00 0.52
C SER A 230 -7.17 -41.01 0.52
N THR A 231 -6.18 -40.79 1.37
CA THR A 231 -5.17 -41.81 1.71
C THR A 231 -4.85 -41.75 3.19
N ASN A 232 -5.06 -42.86 3.89
CA ASN A 232 -4.63 -43.08 5.28
C ASN A 232 -3.27 -43.77 5.29
N THR A 233 -2.42 -43.49 6.30
CA THR A 233 -1.42 -44.37 6.97
C THR A 233 -0.41 -43.49 7.72
N THR A 234 0.21 -43.86 8.86
CA THR A 234 -0.01 -44.91 9.88
C THR A 234 0.72 -44.46 11.16
N ALA A 235 0.35 -44.98 12.34
CA ALA A 235 0.88 -44.53 13.64
C ALA A 235 2.07 -45.36 14.19
N GLY A 236 2.85 -44.71 15.06
CA GLY A 236 3.81 -45.27 16.04
C GLY A 236 4.31 -44.13 16.94
N HIS A 237 4.25 -44.16 18.28
CA HIS A 237 4.94 -45.04 19.26
C HIS A 237 6.48 -44.87 19.25
N GLN A 238 7.19 -44.72 20.40
CA GLN A 238 6.84 -44.52 21.83
C GLN A 238 8.14 -44.15 22.61
N ASN A 239 8.07 -43.45 23.76
CA ASN A 239 9.07 -43.45 24.86
C ASN A 239 10.52 -42.94 24.58
N SER A 240 11.42 -42.65 25.55
CA SER A 240 11.29 -42.17 26.96
C SER A 240 12.65 -41.66 27.53
N SER A 241 12.58 -40.61 28.38
CA SER A 241 13.32 -40.36 29.65
C SER A 241 14.87 -40.40 29.80
N SER A 242 15.37 -39.44 30.62
CA SER A 242 16.50 -39.55 31.59
C SER A 242 17.97 -39.59 31.07
N GLN A 243 19.03 -39.16 31.82
CA GLN A 243 19.18 -38.41 33.10
C GLN A 243 20.64 -37.90 33.31
N HIS A 244 20.83 -36.76 34.03
CA HIS A 244 22.04 -36.33 34.79
C HIS A 244 23.40 -36.18 34.01
N HIS A 245 24.55 -35.64 34.48
CA HIS A 245 25.16 -35.14 35.75
C HIS A 245 26.43 -34.27 35.34
N HIS A 246 27.14 -33.37 36.06
CA HIS A 246 26.96 -32.51 37.26
C HIS A 246 28.19 -31.53 37.46
N HIS A 247 28.04 -30.36 38.13
CA HIS A 247 29.12 -29.48 38.68
C HIS A 247 30.12 -28.82 37.66
N HIS A 248 30.89 -27.73 37.91
CA HIS A 248 31.16 -26.89 39.11
C HIS A 248 31.52 -25.39 38.75
N HIS A 249 32.13 -24.65 39.70
CA HIS A 249 32.61 -23.23 39.72
C HIS A 249 33.41 -22.71 38.48
N HIS A 250 33.73 -21.40 38.27
CA HIS A 250 33.90 -20.24 39.19
C HIS A 250 33.82 -18.86 38.48
N ASN A 251 33.55 -17.80 39.27
CA ASN A 251 34.01 -16.39 39.16
C ASN A 251 33.55 -15.41 38.04
N ASN A 252 33.19 -14.23 38.54
CA ASN A 252 32.99 -12.91 37.90
C ASN A 252 34.14 -11.98 38.45
N PRO A 253 34.20 -10.64 38.26
CA PRO A 253 33.59 -9.74 37.27
C PRO A 253 34.60 -8.74 36.64
N THR A 254 34.14 -7.88 35.73
CA THR A 254 34.58 -6.46 35.73
C THR A 254 33.57 -5.52 35.07
N THR A 255 33.15 -4.47 35.79
CA THR A 255 32.38 -3.33 35.26
C THR A 255 32.87 -2.05 35.94
N THR A 256 33.26 -1.04 35.17
CA THR A 256 33.86 0.21 35.69
C THR A 256 32.88 1.38 35.66
N SER A 257 32.63 1.97 36.83
CA SER A 257 32.10 3.35 36.96
C SER A 257 33.22 4.39 36.80
N PRO A 258 32.89 5.70 36.81
CA PRO A 258 33.17 6.46 38.03
C PRO A 258 32.04 7.42 38.48
N ASN A 259 32.20 8.01 39.67
CA ASN A 259 31.20 8.84 40.38
C ASN A 259 31.59 10.32 40.48
N THR A 260 30.61 11.21 40.64
CA THR A 260 30.63 12.43 41.52
C THR A 260 29.19 13.01 41.61
N ALA A 261 28.72 13.71 42.65
CA ALA A 261 29.33 14.09 43.94
C ALA A 261 28.30 14.24 45.10
N THR A 262 28.71 13.78 46.29
CA THR A 262 28.66 14.45 47.62
C THR A 262 27.37 15.10 48.19
N THR A 263 26.67 14.32 49.01
CA THR A 263 26.25 14.54 50.44
C THR A 263 26.13 15.93 51.09
N THR A 264 25.05 16.11 51.87
CA THR A 264 25.10 16.75 53.22
C THR A 264 24.15 16.10 54.25
N THR A 265 24.61 16.11 55.50
CA THR A 265 24.00 15.73 56.80
C THR A 265 22.72 16.50 57.16
N THR A 266 21.87 16.15 58.16
CA THR A 266 21.89 15.15 59.28
C THR A 266 20.43 14.58 59.46
N THR A 267 19.89 13.96 60.54
CA THR A 267 20.19 13.75 61.98
C THR A 267 19.48 12.46 62.49
N LEU A 268 19.61 12.09 63.78
CA LEU A 268 18.86 11.00 64.47
C LEU A 268 18.62 11.36 65.96
N PRO A 269 17.55 10.84 66.59
CA PRO A 269 17.69 9.76 67.62
C PRO A 269 16.63 8.63 67.45
N THR A 270 16.92 7.33 67.70
CA THR A 270 16.98 6.59 69.00
C THR A 270 15.75 6.76 69.93
N ALA A 271 15.18 5.73 70.58
CA ALA A 271 15.46 4.27 70.62
C ALA A 271 14.24 3.45 71.15
N SER A 272 14.25 2.12 70.97
CA SER A 272 13.53 1.06 71.78
C SER A 272 11.99 1.16 71.97
N SER A 273 11.20 0.11 72.25
CA SER A 273 11.31 -1.36 72.19
C SER A 273 9.86 -1.90 72.35
N GLY A 274 9.38 -2.87 71.56
CA GLY A 274 9.37 -4.28 71.98
C GLY A 274 8.11 -4.68 72.77
N GLY A 275 7.33 -5.66 72.27
CA GLY A 275 6.15 -6.18 72.97
C GLY A 275 5.08 -6.72 72.02
N SER A 276 4.68 -7.99 72.18
CA SER A 276 3.71 -8.66 71.31
C SER A 276 2.28 -8.57 71.83
N SER A 277 1.30 -8.45 70.93
CA SER A 277 -0.01 -9.08 71.12
C SER A 277 -0.68 -9.37 69.78
N VAL A 278 -1.38 -10.50 69.69
CA VAL A 278 -2.08 -10.94 68.47
C VAL A 278 -3.57 -10.70 68.63
N THR A 279 -4.13 -9.82 67.81
CA THR A 279 -5.59 -9.71 67.62
C THR A 279 -5.92 -9.75 66.13
N ALA A 280 -6.98 -10.47 65.78
CA ALA A 280 -7.23 -10.86 64.39
C ALA A 280 -8.02 -9.79 63.62
N SER A 281 -7.33 -9.06 62.75
CA SER A 281 -7.97 -8.22 61.72
C SER A 281 -8.73 -9.11 60.73
N LEU A 282 -10.07 -9.15 60.85
CA LEU A 282 -10.94 -9.86 59.92
C LEU A 282 -10.84 -9.26 58.51
N ILE A 283 -10.13 -9.96 57.62
CA ILE A 283 -9.92 -9.53 56.23
C ILE A 283 -11.25 -9.67 55.45
N ASN A 284 -12.01 -8.58 55.35
CA ASN A 284 -13.30 -8.54 54.68
C ASN A 284 -13.17 -8.45 53.14
N TYR A 285 -12.59 -9.46 52.50
CA TYR A 285 -12.57 -9.59 51.04
C TYR A 285 -13.90 -10.14 50.52
N SER A 286 -14.91 -9.28 50.38
CA SER A 286 -16.03 -9.57 49.47
C SER A 286 -15.51 -9.58 48.02
N ILE A 287 -15.07 -10.74 47.52
CA ILE A 287 -14.55 -10.92 46.14
C ILE A 287 -15.68 -10.80 45.12
N ASN A 288 -16.03 -9.56 44.79
CA ASN A 288 -17.17 -9.20 43.96
C ASN A 288 -16.82 -9.31 42.46
N PHE A 289 -16.62 -10.52 41.96
CA PHE A 289 -16.44 -10.81 40.53
C PHE A 289 -17.74 -10.59 39.77
N ASN A 290 -18.04 -9.34 39.39
CA ASN A 290 -19.17 -9.00 38.55
C ASN A 290 -18.76 -8.34 37.22
N ASN A 291 -19.07 -9.03 36.12
CA ASN A 291 -19.34 -8.46 34.80
C ASN A 291 -18.23 -7.74 34.02
N TYR A 292 -17.11 -8.44 33.78
CA TYR A 292 -16.41 -8.33 32.49
C TYR A 292 -16.97 -9.31 31.45
N ARG A 293 -18.30 -9.30 31.27
CA ARG A 293 -18.98 -10.08 30.22
C ARG A 293 -18.82 -9.36 28.87
N ARG A 294 -17.60 -9.35 28.32
CA ARG A 294 -17.32 -8.81 26.98
C ARG A 294 -18.18 -9.59 25.98
N SER A 295 -18.93 -8.90 25.13
CA SER A 295 -19.95 -9.55 24.29
C SER A 295 -19.31 -10.51 23.29
N ASN A 296 -19.60 -11.80 23.42
CA ASN A 296 -19.49 -12.73 22.29
C ASN A 296 -20.31 -12.16 21.10
N GLY A 297 -19.78 -12.26 19.89
CA GLY A 297 -20.52 -11.93 18.66
C GLY A 297 -20.14 -10.64 17.91
N LYS A 298 -19.12 -9.87 18.31
CA LYS A 298 -18.55 -8.80 17.46
C LYS A 298 -17.38 -9.29 16.60
N SER A 299 -17.63 -10.24 15.70
CA SER A 299 -16.63 -10.76 14.75
C SER A 299 -17.23 -11.19 13.40
N ASN A 300 -18.35 -11.91 13.38
CA ASN A 300 -18.98 -12.49 12.16
C ASN A 300 -19.41 -11.49 11.06
N SER A 301 -19.38 -10.18 11.33
CA SER A 301 -19.58 -9.14 10.31
C SER A 301 -18.26 -8.60 9.73
N ILE A 302 -17.21 -8.51 10.54
CA ILE A 302 -15.88 -8.00 10.15
C ILE A 302 -15.10 -9.07 9.38
N ILE A 303 -15.21 -10.33 9.80
CA ILE A 303 -14.56 -11.48 9.15
C ILE A 303 -14.97 -11.64 7.68
N LYS A 304 -16.12 -11.08 7.25
CA LYS A 304 -16.58 -11.15 5.85
C LYS A 304 -15.73 -10.38 4.83
N PHE A 305 -14.84 -9.49 5.28
CA PHE A 305 -13.88 -8.77 4.43
C PHE A 305 -12.46 -9.33 4.51
N ILE A 306 -12.21 -10.31 5.38
CA ILE A 306 -10.95 -11.05 5.44
C ILE A 306 -11.06 -12.19 4.41
N ASP A 307 -9.99 -12.47 3.66
CA ASP A 307 -9.95 -13.62 2.77
C ASP A 307 -10.28 -14.90 3.56
N ALA A 308 -11.25 -15.67 3.07
CA ALA A 308 -11.76 -16.86 3.73
C ALA A 308 -10.71 -17.99 3.85
N LYS A 309 -9.54 -17.83 3.21
CA LYS A 309 -8.36 -18.68 3.35
C LYS A 309 -7.10 -17.81 3.35
N GLY A 310 -6.19 -18.04 4.29
CA GLY A 310 -4.88 -17.39 4.31
C GLY A 310 -4.32 -17.20 5.73
N PRO A 311 -3.03 -16.81 5.86
CA PRO A 311 -2.33 -16.87 7.14
C PRO A 311 -2.97 -16.08 8.29
N PHE A 312 -3.68 -14.99 7.98
CA PHE A 312 -4.42 -14.22 8.98
C PHE A 312 -5.72 -14.91 9.42
N ALA A 313 -6.46 -15.55 8.50
CA ALA A 313 -7.65 -16.33 8.84
C ALA A 313 -7.27 -17.57 9.66
N ASP A 314 -6.18 -18.25 9.31
CA ASP A 314 -5.63 -19.38 10.07
C ASP A 314 -5.20 -18.95 11.48
N HIS A 315 -4.53 -17.80 11.60
CA HIS A 315 -4.19 -17.18 12.89
C HIS A 315 -5.43 -16.86 13.74
N CYS A 316 -6.49 -16.29 13.17
CA CYS A 316 -7.74 -16.02 13.90
C CYS A 316 -8.38 -17.33 14.42
N ASN A 317 -8.38 -18.40 13.63
CA ASN A 317 -8.88 -19.71 14.04
C ASN A 317 -8.03 -20.33 15.18
N GLU A 318 -6.70 -20.26 15.07
CA GLU A 318 -5.76 -20.71 16.11
C GLU A 318 -5.97 -19.93 17.42
N PHE A 319 -6.09 -18.60 17.33
CA PHE A 319 -6.36 -17.73 18.47
C PHE A 319 -7.69 -18.05 19.15
N ASP A 320 -8.80 -18.11 18.41
CA ASP A 320 -10.13 -18.31 18.99
C ASP A 320 -10.27 -19.68 19.69
N VAL A 321 -9.51 -20.71 19.25
CA VAL A 321 -9.45 -22.01 19.94
C VAL A 321 -8.72 -21.89 21.29
N VAL A 322 -7.49 -21.36 21.31
CA VAL A 322 -6.68 -21.28 22.54
C VAL A 322 -7.25 -20.27 23.53
N HIS A 323 -7.70 -19.10 23.05
CA HIS A 323 -8.24 -18.05 23.90
C HIS A 323 -9.53 -18.48 24.62
N ARG A 324 -10.37 -19.27 23.94
CA ARG A 324 -11.61 -19.84 24.51
C ARG A 324 -11.33 -20.85 25.62
N ASP A 325 -10.35 -21.73 25.46
CA ASP A 325 -9.91 -22.68 26.49
C ASP A 325 -9.36 -21.95 27.74
N LEU A 326 -8.53 -20.92 27.55
CA LEU A 326 -8.00 -20.10 28.64
C LEU A 326 -9.12 -19.36 29.40
N ILE A 327 -10.13 -18.84 28.70
CA ILE A 327 -11.33 -18.23 29.33
C ILE A 327 -12.11 -19.28 30.15
N GLN A 328 -12.34 -20.48 29.60
CA GLN A 328 -13.07 -21.54 30.30
C GLN A 328 -12.35 -21.99 31.58
N LYS A 329 -11.02 -22.18 31.52
CA LYS A 329 -10.17 -22.46 32.69
C LYS A 329 -10.25 -21.34 33.73
N LEU A 330 -10.16 -20.09 33.30
CA LEU A 330 -10.24 -18.91 34.17
C LEU A 330 -11.60 -18.79 34.87
N ASP A 331 -12.71 -19.04 34.17
CA ASP A 331 -14.05 -18.97 34.74
C ASP A 331 -14.36 -20.15 35.67
N HIS A 332 -13.88 -21.36 35.36
CA HIS A 332 -13.93 -22.50 36.29
C HIS A 332 -13.16 -22.19 37.59
N LEU A 333 -11.94 -21.66 37.48
CA LEU A 333 -11.09 -21.31 38.61
C LEU A 333 -11.68 -20.18 39.48
N LYS A 334 -12.41 -19.22 38.89
CA LYS A 334 -13.20 -18.23 39.64
C LYS A 334 -14.32 -18.88 40.45
N LEU A 335 -15.01 -19.88 39.90
CA LEU A 335 -16.09 -20.59 40.59
C LEU A 335 -15.55 -21.42 41.77
N GLU A 336 -14.44 -22.15 41.57
CA GLU A 336 -13.77 -22.86 42.68
C GLU A 336 -13.31 -21.90 43.79
N ALA A 337 -12.67 -20.78 43.42
CA ALA A 337 -12.23 -19.78 44.39
C ALA A 337 -13.42 -19.09 45.11
N GLN A 338 -14.53 -18.84 44.42
CA GLN A 338 -15.75 -18.31 45.04
C GLN A 338 -16.39 -19.31 46.02
N GLU A 339 -16.45 -20.59 45.66
CA GLU A 339 -17.09 -21.60 46.51
C GLU A 339 -16.23 -21.91 47.74
N LEU A 340 -14.90 -22.04 47.57
CA LEU A 340 -13.96 -22.14 48.70
C LEU A 340 -14.03 -20.91 49.62
N HIS A 341 -14.23 -19.71 49.06
CA HIS A 341 -14.46 -18.51 49.85
C HIS A 341 -15.77 -18.56 50.65
N ARG A 342 -16.88 -19.06 50.05
CA ARG A 342 -18.15 -19.28 50.75
C ARG A 342 -18.03 -20.34 51.84
N ASP A 343 -17.31 -21.42 51.59
CA ASP A 343 -17.02 -22.47 52.57
C ASP A 343 -16.31 -21.91 53.79
N LEU A 344 -15.24 -21.14 53.57
CA LEU A 344 -14.46 -20.52 54.65
C LEU A 344 -15.24 -19.44 55.42
N THR A 345 -15.93 -18.53 54.72
CA THR A 345 -16.50 -17.31 55.33
C THR A 345 -17.96 -17.45 55.78
N LEU A 346 -18.80 -18.16 55.01
CA LEU A 346 -20.23 -18.29 55.28
C LEU A 346 -20.55 -19.62 55.97
N ARG A 347 -20.01 -20.73 55.47
CA ARG A 347 -20.25 -22.08 56.02
C ARG A 347 -19.30 -22.46 57.16
N ARG A 348 -18.22 -21.69 57.36
CA ARG A 348 -17.18 -21.87 58.40
C ARG A 348 -16.47 -23.23 58.35
N CYS A 349 -16.37 -23.83 57.16
CA CYS A 349 -15.73 -25.11 56.96
C CYS A 349 -14.19 -25.00 57.08
N LEU A 350 -13.56 -25.96 57.77
CA LEU A 350 -12.11 -26.02 57.91
C LEU A 350 -11.44 -26.57 56.65
N ALA A 351 -11.14 -25.67 55.69
CA ALA A 351 -10.39 -26.06 54.49
C ALA A 351 -8.96 -26.52 54.84
N LYS A 352 -8.54 -27.65 54.28
CA LYS A 352 -7.16 -28.15 54.43
C LYS A 352 -6.19 -27.21 53.71
N LYS A 353 -5.05 -26.90 54.33
CA LYS A 353 -3.98 -26.04 53.77
C LYS A 353 -3.48 -26.51 52.39
N THR A 354 -3.61 -27.81 52.08
CA THR A 354 -3.34 -28.38 50.76
C THR A 354 -4.24 -27.76 49.69
N VAL A 355 -5.56 -27.69 49.88
CA VAL A 355 -6.52 -27.16 48.89
C VAL A 355 -6.15 -25.75 48.42
N ILE A 356 -5.85 -24.84 49.35
CA ILE A 356 -5.39 -23.47 49.03
C ILE A 356 -4.03 -23.49 48.33
N THR A 357 -3.14 -24.41 48.72
CA THR A 357 -1.82 -24.57 48.10
C THR A 357 -1.91 -25.08 46.66
N ASP A 358 -2.85 -25.98 46.39
CA ASP A 358 -3.05 -26.61 45.08
C ASP A 358 -3.84 -25.69 44.13
N LEU A 359 -4.89 -25.01 44.61
CA LEU A 359 -5.58 -23.94 43.88
C LEU A 359 -4.59 -22.86 43.40
N ARG A 360 -3.64 -22.47 44.25
CA ARG A 360 -2.56 -21.52 43.90
C ARG A 360 -1.61 -22.07 42.82
N LYS A 361 -1.35 -23.38 42.75
CA LYS A 361 -0.59 -23.97 41.62
C LYS A 361 -1.37 -23.85 40.32
N ILE A 362 -2.68 -24.08 40.36
CA ILE A 362 -3.56 -23.99 39.18
C ILE A 362 -3.63 -22.53 38.67
N VAL A 363 -3.74 -21.54 39.58
CA VAL A 363 -3.61 -20.11 39.24
C VAL A 363 -2.28 -19.84 38.51
N SER A 364 -1.15 -20.24 39.10
CA SER A 364 0.18 -19.98 38.52
C SER A 364 0.39 -20.67 37.16
N LEU A 365 -0.13 -21.88 36.99
CA LEU A 365 -0.11 -22.60 35.71
C LEU A 365 -0.97 -21.90 34.64
N LEU A 366 -2.10 -21.31 35.02
CA LEU A 366 -2.96 -20.55 34.11
C LEU A 366 -2.32 -19.21 33.72
N GLU A 367 -1.66 -18.52 34.66
CA GLU A 367 -0.85 -17.32 34.39
C GLU A 367 0.28 -17.63 33.39
N GLU A 368 0.97 -18.76 33.56
CA GLU A 368 2.01 -19.21 32.64
C GLU A 368 1.46 -19.61 31.25
N GLN A 369 0.28 -20.24 31.18
CA GLN A 369 -0.42 -20.51 29.91
C GLN A 369 -0.84 -19.21 29.20
N LEU A 370 -1.34 -18.22 29.95
CA LEU A 370 -1.72 -16.91 29.41
C LEU A 370 -0.50 -16.13 28.90
N HIS A 371 0.63 -16.18 29.62
CA HIS A 371 1.88 -15.55 29.20
C HIS A 371 2.45 -16.18 27.92
N ARG A 372 2.44 -17.51 27.80
CA ARG A 372 2.83 -18.20 26.55
C ARG A 372 1.92 -17.83 25.37
N HIS A 373 0.61 -17.69 25.59
CA HIS A 373 -0.34 -17.25 24.56
C HIS A 373 -0.05 -15.81 24.11
N HIS A 374 0.28 -14.91 25.04
CA HIS A 374 0.70 -13.54 24.73
C HIS A 374 2.00 -13.49 23.91
N LEU A 375 3.04 -14.24 24.30
CA LEU A 375 4.30 -14.30 23.56
C LEU A 375 4.13 -14.90 22.15
N ASN A 376 3.18 -15.84 21.97
CA ASN A 376 2.83 -16.36 20.65
C ASN A 376 2.25 -15.25 19.75
N LEU A 377 1.35 -14.40 20.28
CA LEU A 377 0.81 -13.25 19.53
C LEU A 377 1.91 -12.26 19.12
N GLU A 378 2.81 -11.91 20.03
CA GLU A 378 3.95 -11.01 19.73
C GLU A 378 4.87 -11.60 18.66
N HIS A 379 5.08 -12.92 18.65
CA HIS A 379 5.87 -13.60 17.62
C HIS A 379 5.16 -13.71 16.26
N LYS A 380 3.82 -13.85 16.25
CA LYS A 380 3.02 -13.92 15.01
C LYS A 380 2.88 -12.56 14.32
N GLN A 381 2.90 -11.45 15.08
CA GLN A 381 2.76 -10.10 14.55
C GLN A 381 3.72 -9.78 13.37
N PRO A 382 5.07 -9.88 13.49
CA PRO A 382 5.97 -9.54 12.40
C PRO A 382 5.87 -10.48 11.19
N LEU A 383 5.36 -11.71 11.37
CA LEU A 383 5.09 -12.65 10.28
C LEU A 383 3.85 -12.24 9.47
N LEU A 384 2.84 -11.68 10.15
CA LEU A 384 1.63 -11.14 9.52
C LEU A 384 1.91 -9.78 8.85
N GLU A 385 2.67 -8.91 9.50
CA GLU A 385 3.13 -7.62 8.94
C GLU A 385 3.87 -7.85 7.63
N LYS A 386 4.88 -8.74 7.62
CA LYS A 386 5.58 -9.12 6.39
C LYS A 386 4.63 -9.71 5.33
N HIS A 387 3.69 -10.57 5.72
CA HIS A 387 2.74 -11.15 4.75
C HIS A 387 1.86 -10.06 4.10
N TRP A 388 1.49 -9.01 4.84
CA TRP A 388 0.76 -7.87 4.28
C TRP A 388 1.65 -7.03 3.34
N GLU A 389 2.92 -6.80 3.70
CA GLU A 389 3.90 -6.13 2.82
C GLU A 389 4.11 -6.91 1.50
N ASP A 390 4.39 -8.21 1.58
CA ASP A 390 4.52 -9.12 0.42
C ASP A 390 3.25 -9.16 -0.45
N SER A 391 2.07 -8.94 0.16
CA SER A 391 0.77 -8.90 -0.55
C SER A 391 0.55 -7.55 -1.25
N VAL A 392 0.85 -6.44 -0.59
CA VAL A 392 0.74 -5.08 -1.18
C VAL A 392 1.72 -4.93 -2.34
N GLN A 393 2.97 -5.37 -2.19
CA GLN A 393 3.96 -5.31 -3.26
C GLN A 393 3.54 -6.15 -4.48
N ARG A 394 2.94 -7.33 -4.26
CA ARG A 394 2.39 -8.16 -5.34
C ARG A 394 1.31 -7.43 -6.12
N ILE A 395 0.33 -6.85 -5.42
CA ILE A 395 -0.78 -6.11 -6.04
C ILE A 395 -0.27 -4.88 -6.81
N ALA A 396 0.74 -4.17 -6.28
CA ALA A 396 1.39 -3.07 -6.98
C ALA A 396 2.05 -3.53 -8.30
N ASN A 397 2.79 -4.64 -8.27
CA ASN A 397 3.42 -5.22 -9.47
C ASN A 397 2.38 -5.69 -10.50
N GLU A 398 1.26 -6.26 -10.05
CA GLU A 398 0.14 -6.69 -10.92
C GLU A 398 -0.57 -5.47 -11.57
N GLN A 399 -0.73 -4.37 -10.83
CA GLN A 399 -1.27 -3.10 -11.35
C GLN A 399 -0.32 -2.42 -12.34
N GLU A 400 0.98 -2.39 -12.06
CA GLU A 400 2.00 -1.87 -12.98
C GLU A 400 2.02 -2.65 -14.31
N LEU A 401 1.99 -3.99 -14.23
CA LEU A 401 1.93 -4.85 -15.41
C LEU A 401 0.65 -4.62 -16.22
N TYR A 402 -0.51 -4.47 -15.57
CA TYR A 402 -1.77 -4.15 -16.25
C TYR A 402 -1.72 -2.76 -16.92
N GLN A 403 -1.14 -1.75 -16.26
CA GLN A 403 -0.99 -0.42 -16.84
C GLN A 403 -0.03 -0.41 -18.03
N ALA A 404 1.05 -1.20 -17.99
CA ALA A 404 1.95 -1.39 -19.13
C ALA A 404 1.22 -2.02 -20.33
N GLN A 405 0.44 -3.09 -20.11
CA GLN A 405 -0.39 -3.72 -21.14
C GLN A 405 -1.42 -2.75 -21.74
N LEU A 406 -2.06 -1.93 -20.91
CA LEU A 406 -2.99 -0.90 -21.36
C LEU A 406 -2.29 0.19 -22.20
N ASN A 407 -1.06 0.56 -21.85
CA ASN A 407 -0.25 1.51 -22.61
C ASN A 407 0.17 0.93 -23.98
N ASP A 408 0.54 -0.36 -24.05
CA ASP A 408 0.85 -1.04 -25.32
C ASP A 408 -0.36 -1.07 -26.27
N VAL A 409 -1.55 -1.40 -25.77
CA VAL A 409 -2.80 -1.38 -26.55
C VAL A 409 -3.14 0.04 -27.03
N ASN A 410 -2.90 1.06 -26.20
CA ASN A 410 -3.11 2.46 -26.59
C ASN A 410 -2.10 2.92 -27.66
N ARG A 411 -0.84 2.49 -27.62
CA ARG A 411 0.14 2.75 -28.69
C ARG A 411 -0.29 2.13 -30.02
N LEU A 412 -0.66 0.84 -30.01
CA LEU A 412 -1.16 0.14 -31.21
C LEU A 412 -2.39 0.83 -31.81
N LYS A 413 -3.28 1.36 -30.97
CA LYS A 413 -4.45 2.16 -31.40
C LYS A 413 -4.05 3.49 -32.05
N GLN A 414 -3.01 4.16 -31.57
CA GLN A 414 -2.47 5.39 -32.17
C GLN A 414 -1.79 5.10 -33.52
N GLU A 415 -0.97 4.04 -33.59
CA GLU A 415 -0.34 3.57 -34.84
C GLU A 415 -1.38 3.21 -35.90
N CYS A 416 -2.45 2.51 -35.53
CA CYS A 416 -3.56 2.18 -36.42
C CYS A 416 -4.30 3.42 -36.93
N HIS A 417 -4.52 4.43 -36.07
CA HIS A 417 -5.12 5.71 -36.48
C HIS A 417 -4.22 6.51 -37.43
N HIS A 418 -2.91 6.52 -37.19
CA HIS A 418 -1.93 7.14 -38.09
C HIS A 418 -1.90 6.44 -39.46
N LEU A 419 -1.88 5.10 -39.50
CA LEU A 419 -1.96 4.33 -40.72
C LEU A 419 -3.27 4.57 -41.48
N SER A 420 -4.41 4.64 -40.78
CA SER A 420 -5.70 5.01 -41.38
C SER A 420 -5.66 6.40 -42.03
N THR A 421 -4.95 7.36 -41.42
CA THR A 421 -4.77 8.72 -41.98
C THR A 421 -3.93 8.69 -43.26
N ILE A 422 -2.85 7.91 -43.27
CA ILE A 422 -2.02 7.69 -44.48
C ILE A 422 -2.86 7.04 -45.60
N VAL A 423 -3.65 6.01 -45.29
CA VAL A 423 -4.51 5.33 -46.27
C VAL A 423 -5.57 6.28 -46.86
N MET A 424 -6.16 7.16 -46.06
CA MET A 424 -7.09 8.19 -46.56
C MET A 424 -6.39 9.18 -47.50
N GLN A 425 -5.16 9.60 -47.20
CA GLN A 425 -4.37 10.47 -48.08
C GLN A 425 -3.98 9.75 -49.38
N LEU A 426 -3.53 8.49 -49.31
CA LEU A 426 -3.24 7.68 -50.49
C LEU A 426 -4.48 7.47 -51.36
N SER A 427 -5.66 7.29 -50.76
CA SER A 427 -6.92 7.20 -51.49
C SER A 427 -7.26 8.49 -52.25
N SER A 428 -7.03 9.67 -51.66
CA SER A 428 -7.25 10.94 -52.37
C SER A 428 -6.21 11.20 -53.46
N PHE A 429 -4.95 10.80 -53.26
CA PHE A 429 -3.92 10.83 -54.31
C PHE A 429 -4.27 9.88 -55.47
N VAL A 430 -4.65 8.63 -55.21
CA VAL A 430 -5.07 7.67 -56.25
C VAL A 430 -6.29 8.16 -57.01
N SER A 431 -7.25 8.78 -56.32
CA SER A 431 -8.44 9.38 -56.96
C SER A 431 -8.06 10.55 -57.87
N SER A 432 -7.14 11.41 -57.42
CA SER A 432 -6.63 12.55 -58.19
C SER A 432 -5.82 12.11 -59.40
N ILE A 433 -4.95 11.11 -59.25
CA ILE A 433 -4.17 10.50 -60.35
C ILE A 433 -5.12 9.87 -61.37
N SER A 434 -6.12 9.10 -60.93
CA SER A 434 -7.10 8.46 -61.82
C SER A 434 -7.86 9.49 -62.67
N ALA A 435 -8.32 10.59 -62.07
CA ALA A 435 -8.98 11.69 -62.78
C ALA A 435 -8.05 12.47 -63.72
N VAL A 436 -6.73 12.41 -63.54
CA VAL A 436 -5.72 12.96 -64.46
C VAL A 436 -5.43 11.97 -65.59
N THR A 437 -5.29 10.68 -65.29
CA THR A 437 -5.09 9.61 -66.28
C THR A 437 -6.28 9.50 -67.24
N GLU A 438 -7.52 9.63 -66.75
CA GLU A 438 -8.74 9.64 -67.56
C GLU A 438 -8.76 10.82 -68.57
N ARG A 439 -8.15 11.96 -68.21
CA ARG A 439 -8.01 13.15 -69.09
C ARG A 439 -6.86 13.05 -70.08
N ILE A 440 -5.75 12.38 -69.72
CA ILE A 440 -4.53 12.31 -70.55
C ILE A 440 -4.57 11.10 -71.50
N ALA A 441 -5.12 9.95 -71.06
CA ALA A 441 -5.09 8.70 -71.80
C ALA A 441 -6.41 7.90 -71.64
N PRO A 442 -7.55 8.41 -72.15
CA PRO A 442 -8.87 7.78 -71.95
C PRO A 442 -8.93 6.32 -72.41
N LYS A 443 -8.16 5.93 -73.44
CA LYS A 443 -8.09 4.53 -73.91
C LYS A 443 -7.54 3.53 -72.87
N LEU A 444 -6.76 3.98 -71.88
CA LEU A 444 -6.34 3.13 -70.76
C LEU A 444 -7.47 3.05 -69.70
N ALA A 445 -8.14 4.17 -69.40
CA ALA A 445 -9.28 4.20 -68.49
C ALA A 445 -10.51 3.42 -69.00
N GLN A 446 -10.60 3.17 -70.32
CA GLN A 446 -11.63 2.31 -70.90
C GLN A 446 -11.37 0.81 -70.59
N SER A 447 -10.11 0.37 -70.47
CA SER A 447 -9.76 -1.05 -70.34
C SER A 447 -10.19 -1.71 -69.03
N SER A 448 -10.51 -0.90 -68.00
CA SER A 448 -11.11 -1.36 -66.74
C SER A 448 -12.65 -1.26 -66.71
N LYS A 449 -13.29 -1.04 -67.87
CA LYS A 449 -14.75 -1.07 -68.03
C LYS A 449 -15.25 -2.18 -68.97
N ASP A 450 -14.35 -2.98 -69.55
CA ASP A 450 -14.68 -4.22 -70.26
C ASP A 450 -14.92 -5.34 -69.23
N ALA A 451 -16.09 -5.32 -68.59
CA ALA A 451 -16.50 -6.28 -67.55
C ALA A 451 -16.42 -7.74 -68.01
N ASP A 452 -16.52 -8.00 -69.32
CA ASP A 452 -16.35 -9.32 -69.92
C ASP A 452 -14.94 -9.90 -69.69
N HIS A 453 -13.90 -9.06 -69.57
CA HIS A 453 -12.52 -9.54 -69.38
C HIS A 453 -12.21 -9.89 -67.92
N GLU A 454 -12.77 -9.17 -66.93
CA GLU A 454 -12.71 -9.60 -65.53
C GLU A 454 -13.55 -10.86 -65.30
N ASN A 455 -14.73 -10.96 -65.92
CA ASN A 455 -15.56 -12.17 -65.89
C ASN A 455 -14.85 -13.38 -66.53
N GLN A 456 -14.12 -13.21 -67.65
CA GLN A 456 -13.29 -14.28 -68.22
C GLN A 456 -12.16 -14.72 -67.28
N ILE A 457 -11.50 -13.78 -66.60
CA ILE A 457 -10.44 -14.11 -65.63
C ILE A 457 -11.01 -14.84 -64.41
N HIS A 458 -12.15 -14.39 -63.88
CA HIS A 458 -12.87 -15.11 -62.81
C HIS A 458 -13.32 -16.51 -63.24
N ALA A 459 -13.89 -16.66 -64.44
CA ALA A 459 -14.29 -17.96 -64.98
C ALA A 459 -13.09 -18.90 -65.19
N LEU A 460 -11.92 -18.39 -65.57
CA LEU A 460 -10.68 -19.16 -65.66
C LEU A 460 -10.18 -19.61 -64.28
N PHE A 461 -10.22 -18.75 -63.27
CA PHE A 461 -9.88 -19.15 -61.89
C PHE A 461 -10.88 -20.18 -61.33
N GLU A 462 -12.17 -20.07 -61.67
CA GLU A 462 -13.20 -21.05 -61.30
C GLU A 462 -13.04 -22.38 -62.05
N GLN A 463 -12.63 -22.37 -63.32
CA GLN A 463 -12.22 -23.57 -64.06
C GLN A 463 -10.98 -24.24 -63.44
N ILE A 464 -9.96 -23.47 -63.05
CA ILE A 464 -8.76 -24.00 -62.40
C ILE A 464 -9.13 -24.65 -61.05
N ASN A 465 -9.99 -24.01 -60.26
CA ASN A 465 -10.48 -24.56 -58.98
C ASN A 465 -11.36 -25.81 -59.14
N THR A 466 -12.11 -25.95 -60.24
CA THR A 466 -12.97 -27.12 -60.49
C THR A 466 -12.27 -28.29 -61.18
N ILE A 467 -11.19 -28.05 -61.91
CA ILE A 467 -10.37 -29.10 -62.56
C ILE A 467 -9.28 -29.64 -61.59
N THR A 468 -8.83 -28.84 -60.61
CA THR A 468 -7.72 -29.23 -59.71
C THR A 468 -8.17 -30.02 -58.47
N ASN A 469 -8.71 -31.22 -58.71
CA ASN A 469 -8.77 -32.40 -57.82
C ASN A 469 -9.57 -32.27 -56.47
N PRO A 470 -10.64 -33.05 -56.25
CA PRO A 470 -11.60 -32.82 -55.16
C PRO A 470 -11.21 -33.49 -53.81
N ASP A 471 -10.09 -33.10 -53.19
CA ASP A 471 -9.67 -33.64 -51.87
C ASP A 471 -8.98 -32.61 -50.94
N SER A 472 -9.61 -31.43 -50.76
CA SER A 472 -9.11 -30.37 -49.86
C SER A 472 -9.96 -30.17 -48.59
N GLN A 473 -11.26 -30.49 -48.63
CA GLN A 473 -12.20 -30.20 -47.53
C GLN A 473 -11.94 -31.01 -46.24
N HIS A 474 -11.16 -32.10 -46.29
CA HIS A 474 -10.86 -32.91 -45.11
C HIS A 474 -9.63 -32.45 -44.28
N ARG A 475 -8.92 -31.38 -44.66
CA ARG A 475 -7.75 -30.90 -43.89
C ARG A 475 -8.03 -29.75 -42.92
N HIS A 476 -9.13 -29.03 -43.08
CA HIS A 476 -9.37 -27.79 -42.31
C HIS A 476 -9.98 -27.99 -40.91
N ILE A 477 -10.25 -29.24 -40.50
CA ILE A 477 -10.87 -29.61 -39.21
C ILE A 477 -9.88 -30.40 -38.32
N SER A 478 -8.57 -30.17 -38.48
CA SER A 478 -7.51 -30.88 -37.72
C SER A 478 -6.38 -29.98 -37.21
N MET A 479 -6.57 -28.65 -37.18
CA MET A 479 -5.58 -27.70 -36.61
C MET A 479 -6.18 -26.71 -35.59
N THR A 480 -7.36 -27.01 -35.06
CA THR A 480 -8.02 -26.26 -33.97
C THR A 480 -8.34 -27.15 -32.76
N SER A 481 -7.42 -28.06 -32.41
CA SER A 481 -7.54 -28.93 -31.24
C SER A 481 -6.21 -29.24 -30.53
N ALA A 482 -5.87 -28.39 -29.55
CA ALA A 482 -4.93 -28.65 -28.43
C ALA A 482 -3.43 -28.86 -28.77
N PRO A 483 -2.52 -28.86 -27.77
CA PRO A 483 -2.67 -28.40 -26.37
C PRO A 483 -1.74 -27.21 -26.01
N CYS A 484 -2.17 -26.33 -25.11
CA CYS A 484 -1.26 -25.41 -24.43
C CYS A 484 -0.76 -26.06 -23.13
N ASN A 485 0.37 -26.79 -23.19
CA ASN A 485 1.04 -27.31 -22.00
C ASN A 485 2.50 -27.71 -22.24
N THR A 486 3.46 -26.88 -21.81
CA THR A 486 4.80 -27.29 -21.34
C THR A 486 5.46 -26.13 -20.60
N GLY A 487 6.06 -26.39 -19.44
CA GLY A 487 6.97 -25.46 -18.76
C GLY A 487 8.42 -25.96 -18.78
N LEU A 488 9.34 -25.09 -18.36
CA LEU A 488 10.72 -25.35 -17.88
C LEU A 488 11.61 -26.34 -18.68
N CYS A 489 12.63 -25.80 -19.35
CA CYS A 489 14.07 -26.06 -19.07
C CYS A 489 14.94 -25.20 -20.02
N LYS A 490 15.75 -24.26 -19.52
CA LYS A 490 17.14 -24.37 -19.00
C LYS A 490 18.23 -24.20 -20.10
N PRO A 491 19.47 -23.78 -19.76
CA PRO A 491 20.27 -22.94 -20.66
C PRO A 491 21.46 -23.65 -21.34
N GLU A 492 21.93 -23.10 -22.47
CA GLU A 492 23.25 -23.44 -23.02
C GLU A 492 23.99 -22.26 -23.71
N LYS A 493 25.23 -22.03 -23.23
CA LYS A 493 26.45 -21.44 -23.84
C LYS A 493 26.36 -20.50 -25.05
N ALA A 494 26.93 -19.30 -24.89
CA ALA A 494 27.42 -18.45 -25.98
C ALA A 494 28.93 -18.68 -26.27
N PRO A 495 29.42 -18.46 -27.51
CA PRO A 495 30.85 -18.42 -27.83
C PRO A 495 31.46 -17.01 -27.73
N ASN A 496 32.80 -16.97 -27.60
CA ASN A 496 33.66 -15.77 -27.52
C ASN A 496 33.68 -14.96 -28.86
N ARG A 497 34.28 -13.76 -29.01
CA ARG A 497 35.49 -13.21 -28.35
C ARG A 497 35.81 -11.72 -28.65
N LEU A 498 36.08 -10.91 -27.60
CA LEU A 498 36.99 -9.71 -27.55
C LEU A 498 36.77 -8.51 -28.52
N PRO A 499 37.44 -7.34 -28.32
CA PRO A 499 38.20 -6.85 -27.15
C PRO A 499 37.69 -5.52 -26.54
N PRO A 500 38.03 -5.20 -25.28
CA PRO A 500 38.11 -3.82 -24.80
C PRO A 500 39.46 -3.18 -25.18
N TYR A 501 39.46 -1.91 -25.57
CA TYR A 501 40.71 -1.15 -25.79
C TYR A 501 41.19 -0.52 -24.48
N THR A 502 42.51 -0.44 -24.30
CA THR A 502 43.15 0.25 -23.17
C THR A 502 43.32 1.74 -23.44
N ASP A 503 43.23 2.57 -22.41
CA ASP A 503 44.29 3.57 -22.20
C ASP A 503 44.52 3.87 -20.70
N THR A 504 45.46 4.77 -20.42
CA THR A 504 46.36 4.70 -19.26
C THR A 504 46.38 5.99 -18.42
N ALA A 505 47.00 5.90 -17.23
CA ALA A 505 46.98 6.97 -16.23
C ALA A 505 48.26 7.82 -16.20
N VAL A 506 48.10 9.15 -16.20
CA VAL A 506 49.13 10.13 -15.81
C VAL A 506 48.43 11.20 -14.94
N LYS A 507 48.64 11.34 -13.62
CA LYS A 507 49.80 11.81 -12.81
C LYS A 507 50.08 13.33 -12.87
N LYS A 508 50.08 13.95 -11.68
CA LYS A 508 50.46 15.35 -11.36
C LYS A 508 49.48 16.41 -11.90
N SER A 509 49.22 17.51 -11.18
CA SER A 509 50.01 18.12 -10.08
C SER A 509 49.29 18.18 -8.74
#